data_AF-X0THZ2-F1
#
_entry.id   AF-X0THZ2-F1
#
_cell.length_a   1.000
_cell.length_b   1.000
_cell.length_c   1.000
_cell.angle_alpha   90.00
_cell.angle_beta   90.00
_cell.angle_gamma   90.00
#
_symmetry.space_group_name_H-M   'P 1'
#
loop_
_entity.id
_entity.type
_entity.pdbx_description
1 polymer ?
#
loop_
_entity_poly.entity_id
_entity_poly.type
_entity_poly.pdbx_seq_one_letter_code
_entity_poly.pdbx_strand_id
1 'polypeptide(L)'
;MPELPDIVVYLDCLAPRVIGQPLEQIRIIGPSLLRSVDPAISEAEGQRVTGVRRLGKRIVIELENDVFLVLHLMIAGRLRWKNSGAKPGRKLGLAAFDFPGGSLILTEASTRKRASLHLVRGEAALSDHDRGGLEVLESDEATFAARLVSENHT
;
A
#
# COMPACT_ATOMS: atom_id res chain seq x y z
N MET A 1 -2.32 12.41 9.52
CA MET A 1 -1.64 11.36 8.73
C MET A 1 -2.25 10.04 9.18
N PRO A 2 -2.59 9.08 8.30
CA PRO A 2 -2.91 7.73 8.77
C PRO A 2 -1.69 7.18 9.53
N GLU A 3 -1.88 6.88 10.81
CA GLU A 3 -0.87 6.27 11.67
C GLU A 3 -1.01 4.74 11.63
N LEU A 4 -0.16 4.02 12.37
CA LEU A 4 -0.18 2.54 12.40
C LEU A 4 -1.57 1.95 12.67
N PRO A 5 -2.37 2.44 13.65
CA PRO A 5 -3.72 1.90 13.88
C PRO A 5 -4.65 2.10 12.68
N ASP A 6 -4.52 3.22 11.96
CA ASP A 6 -5.33 3.47 10.77
C ASP A 6 -4.99 2.49 9.64
N ILE A 7 -3.71 2.15 9.48
CA ILE A 7 -3.25 1.17 8.49
C ILE A 7 -3.81 -0.22 8.80
N VAL A 8 -3.79 -0.65 10.06
CA VAL A 8 -4.39 -1.93 10.48
C VAL A 8 -5.87 -1.99 10.13
N VAL A 9 -6.63 -0.92 10.41
CA VAL A 9 -8.06 -0.86 10.03
C VAL A 9 -8.27 -0.94 8.52
N TYR A 10 -7.39 -0.33 7.71
CA TYR A 10 -7.45 -0.50 6.26
C TYR A 10 -7.22 -1.96 5.85
N LEU A 11 -6.23 -2.64 6.45
CA LEU A 11 -5.95 -4.04 6.15
C LEU A 11 -7.13 -4.94 6.53
N ASP A 12 -7.70 -4.76 7.72
CA ASP A 12 -8.87 -5.53 8.18
C ASP A 12 -10.09 -5.35 7.27
N CYS A 13 -10.31 -4.13 6.78
CA CYS A 13 -11.39 -3.84 5.86
C CYS A 13 -11.14 -4.33 4.43
N LEU A 14 -9.86 -4.41 4.03
CA LEU A 14 -9.42 -4.75 2.68
C LEU A 14 -9.36 -6.27 2.49
N ALA A 15 -8.76 -6.98 3.45
CA ALA A 15 -8.53 -8.42 3.42
C ALA A 15 -9.74 -9.24 2.93
N PRO A 16 -10.96 -9.12 3.51
CA PRO A 16 -12.11 -9.93 3.09
C PRO A 16 -12.64 -9.58 1.70
N ARG A 17 -12.20 -8.46 1.10
CA ARG A 17 -12.66 -7.99 -0.22
C ARG A 17 -11.71 -8.38 -1.35
N VAL A 18 -10.42 -8.52 -1.05
CA VAL A 18 -9.38 -8.67 -2.09
C VAL A 18 -8.66 -10.01 -2.01
N ILE A 19 -8.46 -10.61 -0.83
CA ILE A 19 -7.71 -11.86 -0.72
C ILE A 19 -8.44 -12.96 -1.50
N GLY A 20 -7.68 -13.70 -2.31
CA GLY A 20 -8.19 -14.72 -3.20
C GLY A 20 -8.88 -14.17 -4.45
N GLN A 21 -8.96 -12.86 -4.67
CA GLN A 21 -9.54 -12.27 -5.88
C GLN A 21 -8.44 -11.87 -6.89
N PRO A 22 -8.70 -11.95 -8.20
CA PRO A 22 -7.82 -11.38 -9.21
C PRO A 22 -7.89 -9.85 -9.17
N LEU A 23 -6.74 -9.19 -9.27
CA LEU A 23 -6.67 -7.76 -9.56
C LEU A 23 -6.90 -7.56 -11.06
N GLU A 24 -8.11 -7.21 -11.46
CA GLU A 24 -8.52 -7.19 -12.87
C GLU A 24 -7.85 -6.06 -13.66
N GLN A 25 -7.73 -4.88 -13.04
CA GLN A 25 -7.19 -3.70 -13.70
C GLN A 25 -6.65 -2.67 -12.71
N ILE A 26 -5.62 -1.92 -13.11
CA ILE A 26 -5.12 -0.74 -12.39
C ILE A 26 -5.26 0.50 -13.27
N ARG A 27 -6.16 1.40 -12.89
CA ARG A 27 -6.41 2.67 -13.60
C ARG A 27 -5.75 3.83 -12.87
N ILE A 28 -4.53 4.18 -13.27
CA ILE A 28 -3.78 5.32 -12.72
C ILE A 28 -4.11 6.60 -13.49
N ILE A 29 -4.51 7.66 -12.76
CA ILE A 29 -4.81 8.98 -13.34
C ILE A 29 -3.83 10.04 -12.82
N GLY A 30 -3.29 9.86 -11.62
CA GLY A 30 -2.26 10.74 -11.06
C GLY A 30 -0.87 10.37 -11.59
N PRO A 31 -0.22 11.19 -12.44
CA PRO A 31 1.07 10.84 -13.05
C PRO A 31 2.20 10.72 -12.02
N SER A 32 2.06 11.35 -10.85
CA SER A 32 3.03 11.28 -9.75
C SER A 32 2.81 10.10 -8.81
N LEU A 33 1.82 9.24 -9.05
CA LEU A 33 1.51 8.15 -8.14
C LEU A 33 2.51 6.99 -8.26
N LEU A 34 2.71 6.47 -9.48
CA LEU A 34 3.58 5.32 -9.72
C LEU A 34 5.05 5.76 -9.65
N ARG A 35 5.84 5.06 -8.83
CA ARG A 35 7.23 5.39 -8.52
C ARG A 35 8.23 4.28 -8.89
N SER A 36 7.75 3.20 -9.50
CA SER A 36 8.59 2.16 -10.09
C SER A 36 8.26 2.00 -11.57
N VAL A 37 9.20 1.44 -12.31
CA VAL A 37 9.07 1.14 -13.75
C VAL A 37 9.26 -0.35 -14.04
N ASP A 38 9.94 -1.06 -13.14
CA ASP A 38 10.20 -2.49 -13.20
C ASP A 38 9.83 -3.12 -11.84
N PRO A 39 9.03 -4.20 -11.80
CA PRO A 39 8.24 -4.73 -12.92
C PRO A 39 7.22 -3.70 -13.47
N ALA A 40 6.77 -3.90 -14.71
CA ALA A 40 5.77 -3.03 -15.32
C ALA A 40 4.44 -3.14 -14.56
N ILE A 41 3.74 -2.02 -14.35
CA ILE A 41 2.51 -2.01 -13.54
C ILE A 41 1.42 -2.96 -14.06
N SER A 42 1.39 -3.21 -15.38
CA SER A 42 0.48 -4.15 -16.03
C SER A 42 0.72 -5.60 -15.64
N GLU A 43 1.92 -5.95 -15.16
CA GLU A 43 2.20 -7.30 -14.66
C GLU A 43 1.39 -7.63 -13.40
N ALA A 44 0.89 -6.63 -12.68
CA ALA A 44 0.00 -6.85 -11.54
C ALA A 44 -1.42 -7.25 -11.95
N GLU A 45 -1.84 -6.92 -13.18
CA GLU A 45 -3.18 -7.20 -13.67
C GLU A 45 -3.35 -8.70 -13.97
N GLY A 46 -4.51 -9.24 -13.60
CA GLY A 46 -4.85 -10.66 -13.67
C GLY A 46 -4.30 -11.51 -12.53
N GLN A 47 -3.32 -11.03 -11.76
CA GLN A 47 -2.75 -11.80 -10.64
C GLN A 47 -3.70 -11.87 -9.46
N ARG A 48 -3.76 -13.04 -8.79
CA ARG A 48 -4.54 -13.20 -7.58
C ARG A 48 -3.84 -12.53 -6.40
N VAL A 49 -4.61 -11.86 -5.55
CA VAL A 49 -4.12 -11.38 -4.26
C VAL A 49 -4.01 -12.57 -3.30
N THR A 50 -2.81 -12.82 -2.79
CA THR A 50 -2.52 -13.90 -1.82
C THR A 50 -2.62 -13.41 -0.38
N GLY A 51 -2.37 -12.11 -0.16
CA GLY A 51 -2.34 -11.53 1.17
C GLY A 51 -2.37 -10.01 1.16
N VAL A 52 -2.60 -9.43 2.34
CA VAL A 52 -2.38 -8.01 2.59
C VAL A 52 -1.67 -7.86 3.93
N ARG A 53 -0.66 -7.00 3.99
CA ARG A 53 0.07 -6.72 5.22
C ARG A 53 0.55 -5.28 5.28
N ARG A 54 1.12 -4.89 6.42
CA ARG A 54 1.80 -3.61 6.55
C ARG A 54 3.30 -3.77 6.45
N LEU A 55 3.96 -2.69 6.05
CA LEU A 55 5.40 -2.49 6.19
C LEU A 55 5.61 -1.08 6.75
N GLY A 56 5.75 -0.96 8.07
CA GLY A 56 5.60 0.30 8.78
C GLY A 56 4.27 1.00 8.44
N LYS A 57 4.36 2.19 7.83
CA LYS A 57 3.19 3.02 7.40
C LYS A 57 2.68 2.72 5.98
N ARG A 58 3.17 1.64 5.35
CA ARG A 58 2.79 1.22 4.00
C ARG A 58 1.78 0.09 4.07
N ILE A 59 0.86 0.08 3.13
CA ILE A 59 -0.02 -1.04 2.84
C ILE A 59 0.63 -1.84 1.73
N VAL A 60 0.80 -3.14 1.93
CA VAL A 60 1.31 -4.10 0.96
C VAL A 60 0.17 -5.01 0.55
N ILE A 61 -0.12 -5.07 -0.75
CA ILE A 61 -1.00 -6.09 -1.33
C ILE A 61 -0.08 -7.09 -2.02
N GLU A 62 -0.13 -8.33 -1.56
CA GLU A 62 0.67 -9.44 -2.06
C GLU A 62 -0.07 -10.09 -3.21
N LEU A 63 0.61 -10.22 -4.34
CA LEU A 63 0.11 -10.92 -5.52
C LEU A 63 0.84 -12.25 -5.65
N GLU A 64 0.32 -13.14 -6.48
CA GLU A 64 1.05 -14.33 -6.93
C GLU A 64 2.42 -13.96 -7.53
N ASN A 65 3.28 -14.97 -7.71
CA ASN A 65 4.61 -14.81 -8.33
C ASN A 65 5.54 -13.81 -7.62
N ASP A 66 5.38 -13.64 -6.31
CA ASP A 66 6.24 -12.82 -5.45
C ASP A 66 6.27 -11.35 -5.89
N VAL A 67 5.10 -10.83 -6.28
CA VAL A 67 4.90 -9.44 -6.72
C VAL A 67 4.09 -8.68 -5.66
N PHE A 68 4.49 -7.44 -5.37
CA PHE A 68 3.90 -6.65 -4.30
C PHE A 68 3.52 -5.25 -4.77
N LEU A 69 2.27 -4.85 -4.52
CA LEU A 69 1.84 -3.45 -4.60
C LEU A 69 2.06 -2.78 -3.26
N VAL A 70 2.94 -1.78 -3.23
CA VAL A 70 3.32 -1.04 -2.02
C VAL A 70 2.74 0.37 -2.08
N LEU A 71 1.76 0.64 -1.22
CA LEU A 71 1.03 1.89 -1.13
C LEU A 71 1.46 2.70 0.09
N HIS A 72 1.82 3.97 -0.11
CA HIS A 72 2.03 4.92 0.98
C HIS A 72 1.01 6.06 0.88
N LEU A 73 0.10 6.16 1.86
CA LEU A 73 -1.01 7.12 1.82
C LEU A 73 -0.59 8.56 2.16
N MET A 74 0.62 8.77 2.68
CA MET A 74 1.06 10.08 3.18
C MET A 74 0.01 10.69 4.13
N ILE A 75 -0.11 12.01 4.20
CA ILE A 75 -0.98 12.68 5.18
C ILE A 75 -2.46 12.61 4.77
N ALA A 76 -2.74 12.87 3.49
CA ALA A 76 -4.09 13.11 2.96
C ALA A 76 -4.62 12.01 2.05
N GLY A 77 -3.87 10.91 1.88
CA GLY A 77 -4.29 9.76 1.08
C GLY A 77 -5.34 8.93 1.81
N ARG A 78 -6.33 8.43 1.08
CA ARG A 78 -7.42 7.60 1.59
C ARG A 78 -7.79 6.52 0.59
N LEU A 79 -8.12 5.33 1.10
CA LEU A 79 -8.69 4.24 0.32
C LEU A 79 -10.21 4.20 0.51
N ARG A 80 -10.95 3.93 -0.56
CA ARG A 80 -12.41 3.84 -0.54
C ARG A 80 -12.86 2.68 -1.42
N TRP A 81 -13.60 1.72 -0.86
CA TRP A 81 -14.29 0.72 -1.67
C TRP A 81 -15.51 1.32 -2.35
N LYS A 82 -15.71 1.00 -3.63
CA LYS A 82 -16.83 1.43 -4.46
C LYS A 82 -17.32 0.28 -5.33
N ASN A 83 -18.49 0.46 -5.96
CA ASN A 83 -19.00 -0.49 -6.95
C ASN A 83 -18.00 -0.66 -8.09
N SER A 84 -18.04 -1.82 -8.74
CA SER A 84 -17.12 -2.16 -9.84
C SER A 84 -17.15 -1.10 -10.95
N GLY A 85 -15.98 -0.84 -11.54
CA GLY A 85 -15.77 0.15 -12.59
C GLY A 85 -15.81 1.61 -12.11
N ALA A 86 -16.01 1.88 -10.81
CA ALA A 86 -16.05 3.24 -10.27
C ALA A 86 -14.78 4.02 -10.66
N LYS A 87 -14.97 5.22 -11.22
CA LYS A 87 -13.86 6.03 -11.70
C LYS A 87 -13.26 6.84 -10.52
N PRO A 88 -11.92 6.95 -10.43
CA PRO A 88 -11.31 7.92 -9.53
C PRO A 88 -11.80 9.33 -9.86
N GLY A 89 -12.20 10.09 -8.84
CA GLY A 89 -12.77 11.42 -9.04
C GLY A 89 -11.75 12.42 -9.58
N ARG A 90 -12.10 13.25 -10.56
CA ARG A 90 -11.16 14.14 -11.30
C ARG A 90 -10.23 15.00 -10.44
N LYS A 91 -10.68 15.49 -9.27
CA LYS A 91 -9.89 16.39 -8.41
C LYS A 91 -9.02 15.66 -7.39
N LEU A 92 -9.51 14.54 -6.87
CA LEU A 92 -8.92 13.87 -5.70
C LEU A 92 -8.38 12.47 -6.01
N GLY A 93 -8.92 11.80 -7.01
CA GLY A 93 -8.55 10.44 -7.39
C GLY A 93 -7.15 10.35 -7.96
N LEU A 94 -6.43 9.32 -7.55
CA LEU A 94 -5.09 8.99 -8.02
C LEU A 94 -5.07 7.68 -8.80
N ALA A 95 -5.76 6.66 -8.30
CA ALA A 95 -5.92 5.38 -8.99
C ALA A 95 -7.20 4.64 -8.57
N ALA A 96 -7.60 3.67 -9.40
CA ALA A 96 -8.53 2.61 -9.04
C ALA A 96 -7.85 1.25 -9.25
N PHE A 97 -8.07 0.33 -8.32
CA PHE A 97 -7.70 -1.07 -8.40
C PHE A 97 -9.00 -1.87 -8.48
N ASP A 98 -9.25 -2.51 -9.61
CA ASP A 98 -10.51 -3.15 -9.91
C ASP A 98 -10.47 -4.64 -9.56
N PHE A 99 -11.51 -5.10 -8.87
CA PHE A 99 -11.72 -6.49 -8.46
C PHE A 99 -13.14 -6.90 -8.88
N PRO A 100 -13.44 -8.21 -8.97
CA PRO A 100 -14.78 -8.68 -9.33
C PRO A 100 -15.90 -8.10 -8.44
N GLY A 101 -15.63 -7.97 -7.13
CA GLY A 101 -16.58 -7.46 -6.14
C GLY A 101 -16.64 -5.94 -6.00
N GLY A 102 -15.81 -5.18 -6.72
CA GLY A 102 -15.77 -3.73 -6.59
C GLY A 102 -14.40 -3.10 -6.90
N SER A 103 -14.33 -1.78 -6.78
CA SER A 103 -13.12 -1.01 -7.05
C SER A 103 -12.59 -0.37 -5.77
N LEU A 104 -11.31 -0.56 -5.49
CA LEU A 104 -10.58 0.18 -4.46
C LEU A 104 -10.06 1.50 -5.05
N ILE A 105 -10.60 2.62 -4.59
CA ILE A 105 -10.22 3.95 -5.07
C ILE A 105 -9.21 4.59 -4.11
N LEU A 106 -8.05 4.96 -4.64
CA LEU A 106 -7.07 5.80 -3.95
C LEU A 106 -7.34 7.27 -4.27
N THR A 107 -7.49 8.07 -3.22
CA THR A 107 -7.67 9.53 -3.33
C THR A 107 -6.69 10.27 -2.45
N GLU A 108 -6.35 11.51 -2.79
CA GLU A 108 -5.55 12.41 -1.94
C GLU A 108 -6.11 13.84 -1.93
N ALA A 109 -6.52 14.31 -0.76
CA ALA A 109 -7.02 15.67 -0.53
C ALA A 109 -5.88 16.68 -0.33
N SER A 110 -4.96 16.76 -1.29
CA SER A 110 -3.84 17.71 -1.29
C SER A 110 -3.53 18.17 -2.71
N THR A 111 -2.92 19.35 -2.86
CA THR A 111 -2.36 19.83 -4.12
C THR A 111 -1.00 19.23 -4.45
N ARG A 112 -0.25 18.75 -3.44
CA ARG A 112 1.11 18.22 -3.64
C ARG A 112 1.17 16.77 -4.13
N LYS A 113 0.09 16.01 -4.02
CA LYS A 113 -0.07 14.63 -4.48
C LYS A 113 1.15 13.73 -4.17
N ARG A 114 1.37 13.50 -2.87
CA ARG A 114 2.54 12.78 -2.35
C ARG A 114 2.29 11.29 -2.12
N ALA A 115 1.05 10.81 -2.14
CA ALA A 115 0.80 9.38 -2.06
C ALA A 115 1.57 8.66 -3.17
N SER A 116 2.11 7.49 -2.85
CA SER A 116 2.95 6.74 -3.78
C SER A 116 2.46 5.30 -3.92
N LEU A 117 2.70 4.76 -5.11
CA LEU A 117 2.53 3.36 -5.46
C LEU A 117 3.85 2.86 -6.03
N HIS A 118 4.29 1.71 -5.55
CA HIS A 118 5.34 0.92 -6.18
C HIS A 118 4.78 -0.46 -6.49
N LEU A 119 5.18 -1.01 -7.63
CA LEU A 119 5.15 -2.45 -7.88
C LEU A 119 6.60 -2.95 -7.76
N VAL A 120 6.82 -3.97 -6.94
CA VAL A 120 8.13 -4.59 -6.74
C VAL A 120 8.02 -6.10 -6.82
N ARG A 121 9.13 -6.78 -7.12
CA ARG A 121 9.21 -8.24 -7.20
C ARG A 121 10.28 -8.75 -6.23
N GLY A 122 9.93 -9.74 -5.42
CA GLY A 122 10.84 -10.31 -4.44
C GLY A 122 10.77 -9.64 -3.07
N GLU A 123 10.85 -10.45 -2.01
CA GLU A 123 10.94 -9.96 -0.62
C GLU A 123 12.14 -9.02 -0.38
N ALA A 124 13.25 -9.23 -1.09
CA ALA A 124 14.40 -8.33 -1.02
C ALA A 124 14.05 -6.90 -1.48
N ALA A 125 13.40 -6.76 -2.65
CA ALA A 125 12.98 -5.46 -3.16
C ALA A 125 11.86 -4.85 -2.30
N LEU A 126 11.00 -5.68 -1.70
CA LEU A 126 10.02 -5.21 -0.73
C LEU A 126 10.69 -4.67 0.56
N SER A 127 11.75 -5.32 1.03
CA SER A 127 12.50 -4.91 2.23
C SER A 127 13.18 -3.55 2.06
N ASP A 128 13.54 -3.14 0.85
CA ASP A 128 14.07 -1.79 0.57
C ASP A 128 13.05 -0.67 0.87
N HIS A 129 11.77 -1.01 1.00
CA HIS A 129 10.72 -0.08 1.45
C HIS A 129 10.58 0.00 2.96
N ASP A 130 11.22 -0.90 3.71
CA ASP A 130 11.37 -0.79 5.16
C ASP A 130 12.32 0.37 5.47
N ARG A 131 11.99 1.14 6.52
CA ARG A 131 12.83 2.24 7.00
C ARG A 131 13.67 1.83 8.21
N GLY A 132 13.66 0.54 8.59
CA GLY A 132 14.46 0.01 9.70
C GLY A 132 14.01 0.52 11.07
N GLY A 133 12.76 0.97 11.15
CA GLY A 133 12.12 1.38 12.40
C GLY A 133 11.67 0.16 13.19
N LEU A 134 11.72 0.25 14.51
CA LEU A 134 11.22 -0.82 15.36
C LEU A 134 9.69 -0.91 15.26
N GLU A 135 9.18 -2.13 15.10
CA GLU A 135 7.75 -2.39 15.13
C GLU A 135 7.24 -2.44 16.57
N VAL A 136 6.98 -1.24 17.13
CA VAL A 136 6.73 -1.02 18.56
C VAL A 136 5.58 -1.88 19.11
N LEU A 137 4.53 -2.14 18.33
CA LEU A 137 3.38 -2.95 18.76
C LEU A 137 3.69 -4.44 18.89
N GLU A 138 4.79 -4.90 18.30
CA GLU A 138 5.23 -6.30 18.28
C GLU A 138 6.53 -6.50 19.09
N SER A 139 7.08 -5.43 19.65
CA SER A 139 8.35 -5.44 20.37
C SER A 139 8.15 -5.59 21.87
N ASP A 140 9.04 -6.35 22.50
CA ASP A 140 9.11 -6.42 23.96
C ASP A 140 9.93 -5.25 24.54
N GLU A 141 9.89 -5.10 25.87
CA GLU A 141 10.61 -4.05 26.59
C GLU A 141 12.12 -4.10 26.33
N ALA A 142 12.70 -5.30 26.30
CA ALA A 142 14.14 -5.48 26.10
C ALA A 142 14.58 -5.01 24.71
N THR A 143 13.84 -5.39 23.67
CA THR A 143 14.09 -4.98 22.28
C THR A 143 13.89 -3.48 22.12
N PHE A 144 12.85 -2.92 22.74
CA PHE A 144 12.60 -1.49 22.73
C PHE A 144 13.74 -0.71 23.39
N ALA A 145 14.18 -1.12 24.59
CA ALA A 145 15.29 -0.50 25.30
C ALA A 145 16.60 -0.57 24.51
N ALA A 146 16.91 -1.73 23.91
CA ALA A 146 18.09 -1.90 23.07
C ALA A 146 18.07 -0.98 21.85
N ARG A 147 16.92 -0.85 21.16
CA ARG A 147 16.82 0.07 20.01
C ARG A 147 16.93 1.54 20.44
N LEU A 148 16.36 1.91 21.58
CA LEU A 148 16.40 3.29 22.08
C LEU A 148 17.84 3.81 22.25
N VAL A 149 18.77 2.94 22.64
CA VAL A 149 20.18 3.29 22.88
C VAL A 149 21.12 2.95 21.70
N SER A 150 20.59 2.38 20.62
CA SER A 150 21.40 1.88 19.49
C SER A 150 22.05 2.98 18.64
N GLU A 151 21.46 4.18 18.61
CA GLU A 151 21.97 5.31 17.83
C GLU A 151 21.86 6.60 18.68
N ASN A 152 23.00 7.20 19.02
CA ASN A 152 23.05 8.55 19.59
C ASN A 152 22.80 9.56 18.46
N HIS A 153 21.55 9.96 18.26
CA HIS A 153 21.23 11.14 17.47
C HIS A 153 21.59 12.39 18.29
N THR A 154 22.85 12.82 18.18
CA THR A 154 23.29 14.17 18.55
C THR A 154 23.29 15.04 17.31
#